data_AF-A0A662JV34-F1
#
_entry.id   AF-A0A662JV34-F1
#
_cell.length_a   1.000
_cell.length_b   1.000
_cell.length_c   1.000
_cell.angle_alpha   90.00
_cell.angle_beta   90.00
_cell.angle_gamma   90.00
#
_symmetry.space_group_name_H-M   'P 1'
#
loop_
_entity.id
_entity.type
_entity.pdbx_description
1 polymer ?
#
loop_
_entity_poly.entity_id
_entity_poly.type
_entity_poly.pdbx_seq_one_letter_code
_entity_poly.pdbx_strand_id
1 'polypeptide(L)'
;TAYKYSGAPTQLTTVFSLSKWEVTGVLTVKDGYLSVTWGIPFKESKHAILGFDTNDKEMLGLDIQVYDTENNTEILKVGFDAVATQDLTLSWDVNGLGNITNLRWSGRITKLLNLKISVYYNSNYFDITGSWILGENGSLVVQLNKKVDFTLANITSDNFKLQGHLSLYSDRKLKIEWRLGETGFFTVYTFGKPVGEQLNVEFGYGQKQNNTHRYGFKLLATDFLNVTRTIQWDTENGFVPRIWILGDKPLPNGWTAKLLWNYKWYEVMK
;
A
#
# COMPACT_ATOMS: atom_id res chain seq x y z
N THR A 1 -14.92 19.97 9.58
CA THR A 1 -15.09 19.83 8.13
C THR A 1 -14.67 21.10 7.43
N ALA A 2 -13.96 20.98 6.32
CA ALA A 2 -13.51 22.07 5.45
C ALA A 2 -13.77 21.73 3.98
N TYR A 3 -13.95 22.77 3.16
CA TYR A 3 -14.18 22.66 1.72
C TYR A 3 -13.26 23.64 0.98
N LYS A 4 -12.71 23.23 -0.16
CA LYS A 4 -12.03 24.14 -1.10
C LYS A 4 -12.66 23.96 -2.47
N TYR A 5 -13.24 25.04 -3.00
CA TYR A 5 -13.87 25.06 -4.32
C TYR A 5 -13.19 26.11 -5.20
N SER A 6 -12.50 25.65 -6.25
CA SER A 6 -11.80 26.43 -7.27
C SER A 6 -10.55 27.20 -6.81
N GLY A 7 -9.43 26.92 -7.48
CA GLY A 7 -8.17 27.66 -7.36
C GLY A 7 -6.94 26.74 -7.46
N ALA A 8 -5.76 27.33 -7.66
CA ALA A 8 -4.50 26.58 -7.63
C ALA A 8 -4.34 25.80 -6.30
N PRO A 9 -3.60 24.67 -6.29
CA PRO A 9 -3.26 23.97 -5.05
C PRO A 9 -2.62 24.92 -4.03
N THR A 10 -3.04 24.83 -2.77
CA THR A 10 -2.46 25.61 -1.67
C THR A 10 -1.40 24.76 -0.97
N GLN A 11 -0.21 25.31 -0.76
CA GLN A 11 0.86 24.62 -0.05
C GLN A 11 1.14 25.29 1.29
N LEU A 12 1.14 24.48 2.35
CA LEU A 12 1.58 24.86 3.68
C LEU A 12 2.94 24.20 3.90
N THR A 13 3.98 25.03 3.98
CA THR A 13 5.35 24.55 4.21
C THR A 13 5.74 24.87 5.64
N THR A 14 6.25 23.86 6.35
CA THR A 14 6.89 24.00 7.66
C THR A 14 8.32 23.51 7.55
N VAL A 15 9.23 24.25 8.17
CA VAL A 15 10.62 23.86 8.30
C VAL A 15 10.98 24.02 9.77
N PHE A 16 11.56 22.97 10.36
CA PHE A 16 12.14 23.07 11.68
C PHE A 16 13.44 22.30 11.75
N SER A 17 14.34 22.77 12.60
CA SER A 17 15.65 22.16 12.81
C SER A 17 15.74 21.61 14.22
N LEU A 18 16.24 20.39 14.37
CA LEU A 18 16.53 19.75 15.65
C LEU A 18 17.96 19.19 15.61
N SER A 19 18.89 19.88 16.27
CA SER A 19 20.33 19.54 16.21
C SER A 19 20.79 19.50 14.75
N LYS A 20 21.33 18.37 14.29
CA LYS A 20 21.80 18.15 12.91
C LYS A 20 20.72 17.79 11.89
N TRP A 21 19.45 17.75 12.30
CA TRP A 21 18.35 17.32 11.43
C TRP A 21 17.51 18.53 11.06
N GLU A 22 17.37 18.79 9.77
CA GLU A 22 16.38 19.71 9.24
C GLU A 22 15.20 18.91 8.71
N VAL A 23 13.99 19.24 9.18
CA VAL A 23 12.75 18.60 8.76
C VAL A 23 11.94 19.62 7.97
N THR A 24 11.66 19.31 6.71
CA THR A 24 10.76 20.07 5.85
C THR A 24 9.49 19.27 5.63
N GLY A 25 8.34 19.87 5.93
CA GLY A 25 7.02 19.31 5.65
C GLY A 25 6.23 20.22 4.74
N VAL A 26 5.71 19.68 3.63
CA VAL A 26 4.83 20.36 2.69
C VAL A 26 3.48 19.64 2.68
N LEU A 27 2.44 20.30 3.16
CA LEU A 27 1.05 19.87 3.00
C LEU A 27 0.45 20.59 1.79
N THR A 28 0.02 19.83 0.79
CA THR A 28 -0.68 20.36 -0.39
C THR A 28 -2.18 20.12 -0.24
N VAL A 29 -2.99 21.18 -0.38
CA VAL A 29 -4.44 21.13 -0.35
C VAL A 29 -5.00 21.50 -1.72
N LYS A 30 -5.68 20.54 -2.36
CA LYS A 30 -6.37 20.67 -3.64
C LYS A 30 -7.87 20.91 -3.41
N ASP A 31 -8.62 21.06 -4.48
CA ASP A 31 -10.08 21.19 -4.40
C ASP A 31 -10.72 19.88 -3.91
N GLY A 32 -11.70 19.97 -3.02
CA GLY A 32 -12.36 18.79 -2.46
C GLY A 32 -13.04 18.99 -1.12
N TYR A 33 -13.36 17.85 -0.51
CA TYR A 33 -13.93 17.71 0.83
C TYR A 33 -12.86 17.22 1.80
N LEU A 34 -12.87 17.75 3.02
CA LEU A 34 -12.06 17.24 4.12
C LEU A 34 -12.83 17.28 5.44
N SER A 35 -13.02 16.12 6.06
CA SER A 35 -13.34 15.99 7.47
C SER A 35 -12.14 15.44 8.25
N VAL A 36 -11.73 16.15 9.30
CA VAL A 36 -10.71 15.67 10.24
C VAL A 36 -11.39 15.44 11.58
N THR A 37 -11.20 14.26 12.14
CA THR A 37 -11.58 13.92 13.52
C THR A 37 -10.32 13.68 14.31
N TRP A 38 -10.25 14.19 15.53
CA TRP A 38 -9.10 13.94 16.39
C TRP A 38 -9.51 13.92 17.85
N GLY A 39 -8.78 13.14 18.62
CA GLY A 39 -8.90 13.06 20.07
C GLY A 39 -7.60 12.53 20.63
N ILE A 40 -7.11 13.17 21.69
CA ILE A 40 -5.92 12.73 22.41
C ILE A 40 -6.34 12.21 23.79
N PRO A 41 -5.57 11.30 24.41
CA PRO A 41 -5.86 10.84 25.76
C PRO A 41 -5.91 12.03 26.72
N PHE A 42 -6.98 12.14 27.50
CA PHE A 42 -7.16 13.23 28.46
C PHE A 42 -7.94 12.74 29.68
N LYS A 43 -7.37 12.98 30.86
CA LYS A 43 -7.88 12.49 32.16
C LYS A 43 -8.10 10.98 32.14
N GLU A 44 -9.34 10.53 32.33
CA GLU A 44 -9.71 9.11 32.38
C GLU A 44 -9.78 8.47 30.99
N SER A 45 -9.89 9.26 29.92
CA SER A 45 -9.84 8.74 28.56
C SER A 45 -8.40 8.39 28.19
N LYS A 46 -8.16 7.09 28.02
CA LYS A 46 -6.91 6.54 27.50
C LYS A 46 -6.90 6.44 25.97
N HIS A 47 -7.99 6.84 25.32
CA HIS A 47 -8.19 6.64 23.89
C HIS A 47 -7.72 7.83 23.07
N ALA A 48 -6.99 7.56 22.01
CA ALA A 48 -6.58 8.50 20.99
C ALA A 48 -7.18 8.09 19.65
N ILE A 49 -7.55 9.09 18.85
CA ILE A 49 -8.11 8.92 17.52
C ILE A 49 -7.59 10.02 16.62
N LEU A 50 -7.27 9.66 15.39
CA LEU A 50 -6.98 10.57 14.29
C LEU A 50 -7.67 10.02 13.05
N GLY A 51 -8.65 10.76 12.54
CA GLY A 51 -9.40 10.43 11.35
C GLY A 51 -9.34 11.53 10.31
N PHE A 52 -9.42 11.09 9.07
CA PHE A 52 -9.27 11.87 7.87
C PHE A 52 -10.17 11.29 6.78
N ASP A 53 -11.17 12.04 6.36
CA ASP A 53 -12.13 11.66 5.33
C ASP A 53 -12.16 12.72 4.23
N THR A 54 -11.92 12.30 2.98
CA THR A 54 -12.00 13.19 1.82
C THR A 54 -13.21 12.94 0.94
N ASN A 55 -14.12 12.06 1.36
CA ASN A 55 -15.26 11.64 0.56
C ASN A 55 -14.84 11.23 -0.87
N ASP A 56 -13.80 10.39 -0.95
CA ASP A 56 -13.19 9.88 -2.19
C ASP A 56 -12.62 10.96 -3.13
N LYS A 57 -12.30 12.16 -2.62
CA LYS A 57 -11.60 13.21 -3.38
C LYS A 57 -10.11 13.24 -3.08
N GLU A 58 -9.30 13.51 -4.09
CA GLU A 58 -7.82 13.61 -4.02
C GLU A 58 -7.34 14.93 -3.39
N MET A 59 -7.90 15.29 -2.24
CA MET A 59 -7.77 16.64 -1.71
C MET A 59 -6.39 16.90 -1.09
N LEU A 60 -5.72 15.90 -0.52
CA LEU A 60 -4.47 16.11 0.21
C LEU A 60 -3.28 15.47 -0.47
N GLY A 61 -2.18 16.20 -0.54
CA GLY A 61 -0.82 15.69 -0.76
C GLY A 61 0.07 16.03 0.42
N LEU A 62 1.07 15.22 0.68
CA LEU A 62 2.03 15.41 1.77
C LEU A 62 3.43 15.10 1.25
N ASP A 63 4.42 15.91 1.58
CA ASP A 63 5.85 15.59 1.42
C ASP A 63 6.56 15.95 2.72
N ILE A 64 7.22 14.98 3.34
CA ILE A 64 8.05 15.16 4.51
C ILE A 64 9.45 14.74 4.11
N GLN A 65 10.39 15.66 4.24
CA GLN A 65 11.81 15.43 4.02
C GLN A 65 12.55 15.66 5.33
N VAL A 66 13.53 14.80 5.61
CA VAL A 66 14.46 15.02 6.70
C VAL A 66 15.88 14.93 6.17
N TYR A 67 16.68 15.93 6.50
CA TYR A 67 18.02 16.15 6.01
C TYR A 67 19.01 16.20 7.18
N ASP A 68 20.07 15.39 7.12
CA ASP A 68 21.21 15.49 8.03
C ASP A 68 22.13 16.60 7.50
N THR A 69 22.12 17.75 8.18
CA THR A 69 22.84 18.97 7.78
C THR A 69 24.35 18.86 7.99
N GLU A 70 24.81 17.99 8.90
CA GLU A 70 26.24 17.76 9.14
C GLU A 70 26.84 16.89 8.03
N ASN A 71 26.12 15.84 7.63
CA ASN A 71 26.56 14.91 6.61
C ASN A 71 26.09 15.28 5.20
N ASN A 72 25.37 16.41 5.07
CA ASN A 72 24.80 16.91 3.82
C ASN A 72 24.05 15.81 3.04
N THR A 73 23.13 15.12 3.72
CA THR A 73 22.49 13.92 3.20
C THR A 73 20.99 13.91 3.55
N GLU A 74 20.13 13.67 2.54
CA GLU A 74 18.72 13.35 2.79
C GLU A 74 18.62 11.96 3.40
N ILE A 75 18.00 11.85 4.58
CA ILE A 75 17.94 10.60 5.33
C ILE A 75 16.55 9.97 5.35
N LEU A 76 15.51 10.75 5.00
CA LEU A 76 14.12 10.32 4.95
C LEU A 76 13.37 11.23 3.99
N LYS A 77 12.56 10.63 3.13
CA LYS A 77 11.54 11.30 2.35
C LYS A 77 10.28 10.44 2.37
N VAL A 78 9.17 11.00 2.82
CA VAL A 78 7.86 10.34 2.84
C VAL A 78 6.85 11.28 2.23
N GLY A 79 6.22 10.89 1.14
CA GLY A 79 5.20 11.72 0.53
C GLY A 79 4.30 11.01 -0.47
N PHE A 80 3.24 11.72 -0.84
CA PHE A 80 2.29 11.36 -1.88
C PHE A 80 1.66 12.64 -2.44
N ASP A 81 1.35 12.64 -3.73
CA ASP A 81 0.79 13.83 -4.41
C ASP A 81 -0.69 14.03 -4.10
N ALA A 82 -1.40 12.92 -3.90
CA ALA A 82 -2.83 12.92 -3.65
C ALA A 82 -3.24 11.64 -2.91
N VAL A 83 -4.06 11.81 -1.88
CA VAL A 83 -4.76 10.73 -1.21
C VAL A 83 -6.26 11.01 -1.22
N ALA A 84 -7.05 9.99 -1.54
CA ALA A 84 -8.48 9.97 -1.34
C ALA A 84 -8.83 8.92 -0.30
N THR A 85 -9.69 9.27 0.64
CA THR A 85 -10.10 8.41 1.74
C THR A 85 -11.60 8.46 1.94
N GLN A 86 -12.11 7.41 2.59
CA GLN A 86 -13.46 7.36 3.11
C GLN A 86 -13.40 6.83 4.54
N ASP A 87 -13.81 7.66 5.49
CA ASP A 87 -13.84 7.37 6.93
C ASP A 87 -12.51 6.84 7.50
N LEU A 88 -11.36 7.16 6.87
CA LEU A 88 -10.07 6.64 7.31
C LEU A 88 -9.77 7.15 8.71
N THR A 89 -9.60 6.22 9.64
CA THR A 89 -9.36 6.52 11.05
C THR A 89 -8.28 5.61 11.59
N LEU A 90 -7.31 6.18 12.29
CA LEU A 90 -6.35 5.49 13.13
C LEU A 90 -6.74 5.76 14.59
N SER A 91 -6.80 4.73 15.42
CA SER A 91 -7.07 4.89 16.85
C SER A 91 -6.20 3.96 17.69
N TRP A 92 -5.90 4.37 18.91
CA TRP A 92 -5.08 3.59 19.84
C TRP A 92 -5.42 3.95 21.27
N ASP A 93 -5.02 3.08 22.19
CA ASP A 93 -5.11 3.33 23.63
C ASP A 93 -3.71 3.55 24.21
N VAL A 94 -3.61 4.38 25.24
CA VAL A 94 -2.39 4.59 26.02
C VAL A 94 -2.58 4.02 27.42
N ASN A 95 -1.76 3.03 27.79
CA ASN A 95 -1.86 2.42 29.11
C ASN A 95 -1.26 3.30 30.22
N GLY A 96 -1.38 2.88 31.48
CA GLY A 96 -0.88 3.64 32.63
C GLY A 96 0.64 3.84 32.69
N LEU A 97 1.40 3.18 31.81
CA LEU A 97 2.85 3.32 31.66
C LEU A 97 3.22 4.22 30.46
N GLY A 98 2.24 4.76 29.75
CA GLY A 98 2.45 5.56 28.53
C GLY A 98 2.63 4.73 27.25
N ASN A 99 2.47 3.41 27.30
CA ASN A 99 2.64 2.56 26.12
C ASN A 99 1.40 2.59 25.23
N ILE A 100 1.62 2.68 23.91
CA ILE A 100 0.58 2.53 22.88
C ILE A 100 0.14 1.06 22.82
N THR A 101 -1.17 0.84 22.86
CA THR A 101 -1.83 -0.47 22.79
C THR A 101 -3.08 -0.37 21.92
N ASN A 102 -3.65 -1.50 21.48
CA ASN A 102 -4.90 -1.53 20.72
C ASN A 102 -4.93 -0.60 19.50
N LEU A 103 -3.79 -0.48 18.79
CA LEU A 103 -3.74 0.27 17.54
C LEU A 103 -4.69 -0.37 16.53
N ARG A 104 -5.69 0.39 16.11
CA ARG A 104 -6.73 -0.01 15.17
C ARG A 104 -6.80 1.00 14.05
N TRP A 105 -7.28 0.53 12.93
CA TRP A 105 -7.62 1.39 11.81
C TRP A 105 -8.98 1.00 11.24
N SER A 106 -9.70 1.97 10.71
CA SER A 106 -10.98 1.80 10.03
C SER A 106 -11.07 2.75 8.83
N GLY A 107 -12.11 2.59 8.01
CA GLY A 107 -12.23 3.30 6.75
C GLY A 107 -11.28 2.78 5.67
N ARG A 108 -11.08 3.56 4.61
CA ARG A 108 -10.30 3.12 3.45
C ARG A 108 -9.57 4.28 2.77
N ILE A 109 -8.40 3.98 2.19
CA ILE A 109 -7.70 4.85 1.24
C ILE A 109 -8.16 4.44 -0.16
N THR A 110 -9.09 5.18 -0.76
CA THR A 110 -9.64 4.89 -2.10
C THR A 110 -8.72 5.26 -3.24
N LYS A 111 -7.78 6.17 -3.02
CA LYS A 111 -6.76 6.49 -4.00
C LYS A 111 -5.49 6.97 -3.32
N LEU A 112 -4.34 6.56 -3.83
CA LEU A 112 -3.03 7.07 -3.44
C LEU A 112 -2.20 7.27 -4.70
N LEU A 113 -1.81 8.50 -4.96
CA LEU A 113 -1.02 8.87 -6.13
C LEU A 113 0.40 9.23 -5.73
N ASN A 114 1.35 8.66 -6.46
CA ASN A 114 2.78 8.94 -6.36
C ASN A 114 3.32 8.83 -4.93
N LEU A 115 2.95 7.75 -4.22
CA LEU A 115 3.59 7.41 -2.96
C LEU A 115 5.08 7.25 -3.19
N LYS A 116 5.88 7.92 -2.36
CA LYS A 116 7.32 7.76 -2.26
C LYS A 116 7.70 7.70 -0.78
N ILE A 117 8.35 6.62 -0.39
CA ILE A 117 9.00 6.46 0.91
C ILE A 117 10.44 6.09 0.60
N SER A 118 11.37 6.96 0.96
CA SER A 118 12.80 6.76 0.82
C SER A 118 13.44 6.95 2.19
N VAL A 119 14.27 6.00 2.63
CA VAL A 119 15.05 6.11 3.87
C VAL A 119 16.50 5.89 3.52
N TYR A 120 17.36 6.83 3.90
CA TYR A 120 18.80 6.67 3.83
C TYR A 120 19.41 6.90 5.21
N TYR A 121 19.93 5.85 5.85
CA TYR A 121 20.51 6.00 7.18
C TYR A 121 21.64 5.01 7.40
N ASN A 122 22.81 5.48 7.83
CA ASN A 122 24.01 4.67 8.03
C ASN A 122 24.35 3.78 6.81
N SER A 123 24.36 4.37 5.60
CA SER A 123 24.58 3.68 4.31
C SER A 123 23.52 2.63 3.94
N ASN A 124 22.40 2.55 4.68
CA ASN A 124 21.24 1.73 4.33
C ASN A 124 20.29 2.57 3.50
N TYR A 125 19.73 1.97 2.45
CA TYR A 125 18.79 2.59 1.54
C TYR A 125 17.55 1.71 1.36
N PHE A 126 16.40 2.33 1.53
CA PHE A 126 15.10 1.71 1.41
C PHE A 126 14.18 2.61 0.59
N ASP A 127 13.59 2.07 -0.47
CA ASP A 127 12.65 2.75 -1.33
C ASP A 127 11.37 1.96 -1.52
N ILE A 128 10.23 2.61 -1.23
CA ILE A 128 8.92 2.20 -1.70
C ILE A 128 8.37 3.31 -2.58
N THR A 129 7.92 2.92 -3.77
CA THR A 129 7.13 3.78 -4.64
C THR A 129 5.86 3.07 -5.03
N GLY A 130 4.78 3.81 -5.23
CA GLY A 130 3.52 3.18 -5.60
C GLY A 130 2.44 4.16 -5.97
N SER A 131 1.44 3.64 -6.66
CA SER A 131 0.19 4.35 -6.90
C SER A 131 -0.91 3.33 -7.00
N TRP A 132 -2.04 3.59 -6.35
CA TRP A 132 -3.20 2.74 -6.45
C TRP A 132 -4.49 3.54 -6.48
N ILE A 133 -5.46 3.03 -7.24
CA ILE A 133 -6.86 3.40 -7.14
C ILE A 133 -7.56 2.15 -6.62
N LEU A 134 -8.21 2.21 -5.44
CA LEU A 134 -8.96 1.06 -4.92
C LEU A 134 -10.02 0.66 -5.95
N GLY A 135 -9.90 -0.56 -6.47
CA GLY A 135 -10.80 -1.12 -7.47
C GLY A 135 -10.06 -1.56 -8.72
N GLU A 136 -9.84 -0.66 -9.67
CA GLU A 136 -9.56 -1.05 -11.05
C GLU A 136 -8.08 -1.33 -11.33
N ASN A 137 -7.13 -0.61 -10.72
CA ASN A 137 -5.71 -0.76 -11.02
C ASN A 137 -4.78 -0.23 -9.93
N GLY A 138 -3.55 -0.71 -9.92
CA GLY A 138 -2.50 -0.18 -9.07
C GLY A 138 -1.15 -0.85 -9.28
N SER A 139 -0.12 -0.20 -8.74
CA SER A 139 1.23 -0.72 -8.76
C SER A 139 1.95 -0.38 -7.45
N LEU A 140 2.79 -1.30 -7.02
CA LEU A 140 3.69 -1.16 -5.90
C LEU A 140 5.07 -1.61 -6.36
N VAL A 141 6.06 -0.76 -6.19
CA VAL A 141 7.45 -1.05 -6.48
C VAL A 141 8.26 -0.86 -5.21
N VAL A 142 8.98 -1.90 -4.81
CA VAL A 142 9.87 -1.90 -3.65
C VAL A 142 11.28 -2.16 -4.14
N GLN A 143 12.23 -1.34 -3.70
CA GLN A 143 13.65 -1.44 -4.04
C GLN A 143 14.52 -1.20 -2.81
N LEU A 144 15.50 -2.08 -2.58
CA LEU A 144 16.25 -2.13 -1.32
C LEU A 144 17.73 -2.40 -1.56
N ASN A 145 18.61 -1.88 -0.70
CA ASN A 145 20.02 -2.30 -0.64
C ASN A 145 20.34 -3.23 0.56
N LYS A 146 19.37 -3.50 1.44
CA LYS A 146 19.49 -4.44 2.58
C LYS A 146 18.25 -5.30 2.76
N LYS A 147 18.40 -6.42 3.48
CA LYS A 147 17.29 -7.33 3.80
C LYS A 147 16.25 -6.61 4.67
N VAL A 148 14.98 -6.71 4.31
CA VAL A 148 13.84 -6.14 5.07
C VAL A 148 12.64 -7.08 5.04
N ASP A 149 11.95 -7.16 6.17
CA ASP A 149 10.63 -7.79 6.30
C ASP A 149 9.55 -6.70 6.39
N PHE A 150 8.52 -6.78 5.54
CA PHE A 150 7.44 -5.81 5.50
C PHE A 150 6.07 -6.49 5.43
N THR A 151 5.13 -5.95 6.18
CA THR A 151 3.72 -6.39 6.17
C THR A 151 2.90 -5.38 5.39
N LEU A 152 2.29 -5.82 4.28
CA LEU A 152 1.31 -5.02 3.56
C LEU A 152 0.12 -4.74 4.49
N ALA A 153 -0.40 -3.51 4.45
CA ALA A 153 -1.57 -3.12 5.25
C ALA A 153 -2.69 -4.15 5.09
N ASN A 154 -3.31 -4.59 6.19
CA ASN A 154 -4.44 -5.52 6.19
C ASN A 154 -5.73 -4.76 5.87
N ILE A 155 -5.91 -4.41 4.59
CA ILE A 155 -7.06 -3.65 4.08
C ILE A 155 -8.17 -4.63 3.76
N THR A 156 -9.29 -4.58 4.48
CA THR A 156 -10.47 -5.41 4.17
C THR A 156 -11.74 -4.56 4.20
N SER A 157 -12.56 -4.71 3.17
CA SER A 157 -13.91 -4.14 3.03
C SER A 157 -14.82 -5.16 2.33
N ASP A 158 -16.11 -4.83 2.17
CA ASP A 158 -17.07 -5.69 1.47
C ASP A 158 -16.79 -5.84 -0.03
N ASN A 159 -16.02 -4.94 -0.63
CA ASN A 159 -15.73 -4.95 -2.07
C ASN A 159 -14.25 -5.10 -2.40
N PHE A 160 -13.38 -5.08 -1.40
CA PHE A 160 -11.93 -5.15 -1.61
C PHE A 160 -11.20 -5.77 -0.43
N LYS A 161 -10.13 -6.50 -0.71
CA LYS A 161 -9.16 -7.00 0.26
C LYS A 161 -7.74 -6.88 -0.30
N LEU A 162 -6.81 -6.43 0.53
CA LEU A 162 -5.37 -6.52 0.33
C LEU A 162 -4.76 -6.88 1.67
N GLN A 163 -4.02 -7.98 1.72
CA GLN A 163 -3.19 -8.32 2.86
C GLN A 163 -1.96 -9.06 2.38
N GLY A 164 -0.89 -8.98 3.16
CA GLY A 164 0.26 -9.80 2.86
C GLY A 164 1.48 -9.49 3.69
N HIS A 165 2.47 -10.34 3.53
CA HIS A 165 3.79 -10.22 4.10
C HIS A 165 4.80 -10.55 3.00
N LEU A 166 5.87 -9.76 2.94
CA LEU A 166 6.97 -9.96 2.02
C LEU A 166 8.28 -9.79 2.77
N SER A 167 9.19 -10.71 2.55
CA SER A 167 10.60 -10.52 2.88
C SER A 167 11.38 -10.28 1.59
N LEU A 168 12.36 -9.40 1.65
CA LEU A 168 13.21 -9.08 0.52
C LEU A 168 14.69 -9.13 0.91
N TYR A 169 15.54 -9.75 0.10
CA TYR A 169 17.00 -9.73 0.25
C TYR A 169 17.60 -8.37 -0.15
N SER A 170 18.87 -8.14 0.20
CA SER A 170 19.62 -6.96 -0.23
C SER A 170 19.75 -6.86 -1.76
N ASP A 171 19.73 -5.63 -2.28
CA ASP A 171 19.87 -5.32 -3.70
C ASP A 171 18.83 -6.00 -4.59
N ARG A 172 17.62 -6.16 -4.06
CA ARG A 172 16.47 -6.75 -4.75
C ARG A 172 15.40 -5.71 -5.02
N LYS A 173 14.68 -5.96 -6.12
CA LYS A 173 13.57 -5.14 -6.59
C LYS A 173 12.37 -6.03 -6.85
N LEU A 174 11.22 -5.59 -6.33
CA LEU A 174 9.95 -6.23 -6.51
C LEU A 174 8.98 -5.22 -7.12
N LYS A 175 8.30 -5.61 -8.20
CA LYS A 175 7.14 -4.89 -8.72
C LYS A 175 5.93 -5.80 -8.63
N ILE A 176 4.87 -5.28 -8.02
CA ILE A 176 3.52 -5.85 -8.04
C ILE A 176 2.64 -4.88 -8.80
N GLU A 177 1.89 -5.37 -9.77
CA GLU A 177 0.97 -4.55 -10.57
C GLU A 177 -0.32 -5.32 -10.79
N TRP A 178 -1.44 -4.62 -10.78
CA TRP A 178 -2.74 -5.24 -10.98
C TRP A 178 -3.66 -4.34 -11.79
N ARG A 179 -4.54 -4.99 -12.56
CA ARG A 179 -5.77 -4.44 -13.09
C ARG A 179 -6.89 -5.42 -12.83
N LEU A 180 -7.95 -5.00 -12.15
CA LEU A 180 -9.10 -5.84 -11.81
C LEU A 180 -10.30 -5.47 -12.69
N GLY A 181 -11.20 -6.42 -12.93
CA GLY A 181 -12.35 -6.25 -13.82
C GLY A 181 -12.67 -7.53 -14.59
N GLU A 182 -13.59 -7.43 -15.56
CA GLU A 182 -13.93 -8.52 -16.50
C GLU A 182 -12.72 -8.95 -17.34
N THR A 183 -11.91 -7.97 -17.75
CA THR A 183 -10.58 -8.20 -18.32
C THR A 183 -9.53 -7.60 -17.39
N GLY A 184 -8.63 -8.42 -16.86
CA GLY A 184 -7.68 -7.99 -15.84
C GLY A 184 -6.34 -8.69 -15.92
N PHE A 185 -5.42 -8.24 -15.08
CA PHE A 185 -4.15 -8.90 -14.88
C PHE A 185 -3.60 -8.69 -13.48
N PHE A 186 -2.71 -9.60 -13.09
CA PHE A 186 -1.88 -9.49 -11.92
C PHE A 186 -0.45 -9.86 -12.30
N THR A 187 0.48 -8.94 -12.08
CA THR A 187 1.90 -9.12 -12.39
C THR A 187 2.73 -9.07 -11.12
N VAL A 188 3.61 -10.06 -10.96
CA VAL A 188 4.74 -10.00 -10.05
C VAL A 188 6.01 -10.11 -10.87
N TYR A 189 6.88 -9.13 -10.68
CA TYR A 189 8.14 -9.05 -11.40
C TYR A 189 9.29 -8.80 -10.44
N THR A 190 10.28 -9.68 -10.53
CA THR A 190 11.43 -9.72 -9.63
C THR A 190 12.76 -9.47 -10.35
N PHE A 191 12.69 -8.92 -11.57
CA PHE A 191 13.84 -8.43 -12.32
C PHE A 191 14.98 -9.44 -12.48
N GLY A 192 14.64 -10.72 -12.67
CA GLY A 192 15.63 -11.77 -12.96
C GLY A 192 16.44 -12.24 -11.75
N LYS A 193 16.08 -11.86 -10.51
CA LYS A 193 16.80 -12.27 -9.29
C LYS A 193 15.86 -12.80 -8.19
N PRO A 194 16.36 -13.71 -7.33
CA PRO A 194 15.68 -14.13 -6.10
C PRO A 194 15.45 -12.95 -5.19
N VAL A 195 14.20 -12.72 -4.81
CA VAL A 195 13.78 -11.47 -4.19
C VAL A 195 13.74 -11.58 -2.69
N GLY A 196 13.48 -12.76 -2.10
CA GLY A 196 13.44 -12.93 -0.64
C GLY A 196 13.16 -14.36 -0.17
N GLU A 197 12.82 -14.50 1.11
CA GLU A 197 12.53 -15.79 1.76
C GLU A 197 11.05 -16.15 1.63
N GLN A 198 10.15 -15.17 1.80
CA GLN A 198 8.72 -15.42 1.80
C GLN A 198 7.94 -14.31 1.09
N LEU A 199 6.94 -14.73 0.33
CA LEU A 199 5.87 -13.87 -0.15
C LEU A 199 4.54 -14.52 0.23
N ASN A 200 3.67 -13.76 0.86
CA ASN A 200 2.27 -14.11 1.03
C ASN A 200 1.46 -12.86 0.69
N VAL A 201 0.72 -12.87 -0.41
CA VAL A 201 -0.13 -11.75 -0.80
C VAL A 201 -1.49 -12.27 -1.21
N GLU A 202 -2.53 -11.64 -0.72
CA GLU A 202 -3.91 -11.93 -1.08
C GLU A 202 -4.63 -10.65 -1.45
N PHE A 203 -5.21 -10.66 -2.64
CA PHE A 203 -6.09 -9.65 -3.17
C PHE A 203 -7.50 -10.22 -3.30
N GLY A 204 -8.51 -9.44 -2.94
CA GLY A 204 -9.92 -9.71 -3.17
C GLY A 204 -10.62 -8.49 -3.73
N TYR A 205 -11.56 -8.68 -4.64
CA TYR A 205 -12.34 -7.62 -5.26
C TYR A 205 -13.76 -8.07 -5.64
N GLY A 206 -14.71 -7.12 -5.59
CA GLY A 206 -16.11 -7.35 -5.87
C GLY A 206 -16.90 -7.81 -4.65
N GLN A 207 -18.23 -7.72 -4.75
CA GLN A 207 -19.15 -7.96 -3.64
C GLN A 207 -18.84 -9.25 -2.91
N LYS A 208 -18.57 -9.15 -1.61
CA LYS A 208 -18.24 -10.26 -0.72
C LYS A 208 -19.47 -11.11 -0.43
N GLN A 209 -19.31 -12.44 -0.50
CA GLN A 209 -20.28 -13.44 -0.06
C GLN A 209 -19.56 -14.43 0.87
N ASN A 210 -20.13 -14.72 2.04
CA ASN A 210 -19.57 -15.68 3.00
C ASN A 210 -18.06 -15.50 3.25
N ASN A 211 -17.65 -14.27 3.54
CA ASN A 211 -16.25 -13.90 3.76
C ASN A 211 -15.28 -14.03 2.57
N THR A 212 -15.80 -14.23 1.37
CA THR A 212 -15.02 -14.38 0.14
C THR A 212 -15.43 -13.32 -0.87
N HIS A 213 -14.46 -12.58 -1.43
CA HIS A 213 -14.71 -11.64 -2.51
C HIS A 213 -15.06 -12.37 -3.80
N ARG A 214 -15.74 -11.69 -4.73
CA ARG A 214 -16.16 -12.32 -5.98
C ARG A 214 -14.97 -12.75 -6.83
N TYR A 215 -13.94 -11.93 -6.86
CA TYR A 215 -12.70 -12.12 -7.61
C TYR A 215 -11.49 -11.87 -6.72
N GLY A 216 -10.32 -12.33 -7.14
CA GLY A 216 -9.11 -12.11 -6.38
C GLY A 216 -7.94 -12.99 -6.80
N PHE A 217 -6.83 -12.83 -6.11
CA PHE A 217 -5.64 -13.62 -6.34
C PHE A 217 -4.90 -13.85 -5.04
N LYS A 218 -4.27 -15.03 -4.91
CA LYS A 218 -3.40 -15.34 -3.79
C LYS A 218 -2.08 -15.89 -4.31
N LEU A 219 -1.00 -15.33 -3.80
CA LEU A 219 0.35 -15.77 -4.07
C LEU A 219 1.03 -16.15 -2.77
N LEU A 220 1.54 -17.37 -2.71
CA LEU A 220 2.43 -17.81 -1.66
C LEU A 220 3.73 -18.29 -2.29
N ALA A 221 4.86 -17.85 -1.74
CA ALA A 221 6.17 -18.38 -2.06
C ALA A 221 6.94 -18.56 -0.77
N THR A 222 7.42 -19.77 -0.49
CA THR A 222 8.33 -20.08 0.62
C THR A 222 9.81 -20.06 0.20
N ASP A 223 10.04 -19.90 -1.11
CA ASP A 223 11.33 -19.70 -1.75
C ASP A 223 11.12 -18.69 -2.88
N PHE A 224 11.17 -17.40 -2.58
CA PHE A 224 10.83 -16.30 -3.51
C PHE A 224 11.98 -16.08 -4.52
N LEU A 225 12.19 -17.06 -5.42
CA LEU A 225 13.48 -17.34 -6.06
C LEU A 225 13.78 -16.63 -7.38
N ASN A 226 12.79 -16.16 -8.14
CA ASN A 226 12.89 -15.31 -9.34
C ASN A 226 11.63 -15.56 -10.18
N VAL A 227 10.85 -14.53 -10.46
CA VAL A 227 9.62 -14.66 -11.23
C VAL A 227 9.37 -13.42 -12.09
N THR A 228 9.09 -13.65 -13.36
CA THR A 228 8.24 -12.76 -14.16
C THR A 228 6.94 -13.50 -14.40
N ARG A 229 5.87 -13.13 -13.72
CA ARG A 229 4.57 -13.78 -13.90
C ARG A 229 3.52 -12.72 -14.07
N THR A 230 2.78 -12.84 -15.16
CA THR A 230 1.52 -12.14 -15.34
C THR A 230 0.43 -13.19 -15.47
N ILE A 231 -0.53 -13.15 -14.57
CA ILE A 231 -1.78 -13.89 -14.71
C ILE A 231 -2.77 -12.92 -15.29
N GLN A 232 -3.22 -13.18 -16.51
CA GLN A 232 -4.24 -12.39 -17.17
C GLN A 232 -5.52 -13.19 -17.23
N TRP A 233 -6.63 -12.47 -17.21
CA TRP A 233 -7.92 -13.07 -17.45
C TRP A 233 -8.77 -12.16 -18.32
N ASP A 234 -9.67 -12.79 -19.06
CA ASP A 234 -10.76 -12.15 -19.77
C ASP A 234 -12.01 -13.00 -19.63
N THR A 235 -13.19 -12.37 -19.64
CA THR A 235 -14.45 -13.08 -19.72
C THR A 235 -15.03 -13.01 -21.11
N GLU A 236 -15.30 -14.17 -21.69
CA GLU A 236 -16.16 -14.22 -22.85
C GLU A 236 -17.62 -14.05 -22.39
N ASN A 237 -18.23 -12.91 -22.73
CA ASN A 237 -19.60 -12.53 -22.38
C ASN A 237 -19.92 -12.51 -20.87
N GLY A 238 -18.91 -12.37 -19.99
CA GLY A 238 -19.11 -12.35 -18.53
C GLY A 238 -19.26 -13.72 -17.85
N PHE A 239 -19.16 -14.83 -18.59
CA PHE A 239 -19.48 -16.17 -18.07
C PHE A 239 -18.27 -17.09 -17.90
N VAL A 240 -17.35 -17.12 -18.87
CA VAL A 240 -16.21 -18.05 -18.85
C VAL A 240 -14.90 -17.28 -18.71
N PRO A 241 -14.17 -17.43 -17.59
CA PRO A 241 -12.85 -16.85 -17.46
C PRO A 241 -11.86 -17.62 -18.33
N ARG A 242 -11.34 -16.96 -19.36
CA ARG A 242 -10.12 -17.41 -20.04
C ARG A 242 -8.95 -16.87 -19.24
N ILE A 243 -8.21 -17.77 -18.61
CA ILE A 243 -7.06 -17.42 -17.76
C ILE A 243 -5.82 -17.89 -18.49
N TRP A 244 -4.82 -17.01 -18.59
CA TRP A 244 -3.52 -17.41 -19.10
C TRP A 244 -2.40 -16.83 -18.24
N ILE A 245 -1.34 -17.62 -18.15
CA ILE A 245 -0.12 -17.28 -17.42
C ILE A 245 0.94 -16.95 -18.46
N LEU A 246 1.46 -15.74 -18.41
CA LEU A 246 2.59 -15.28 -19.21
C LEU A 246 3.85 -15.24 -18.34
N GLY A 247 5.01 -15.48 -18.98
CA GLY A 247 6.32 -15.51 -18.34
C GLY A 247 6.95 -16.90 -18.32
N ASP A 248 7.91 -17.13 -17.41
CA ASP A 248 8.62 -18.40 -17.34
C ASP A 248 7.64 -19.56 -17.04
N LYS A 249 7.82 -20.71 -17.70
CA LYS A 249 7.02 -21.92 -17.45
C LYS A 249 7.98 -23.07 -17.14
N PRO A 250 7.73 -23.88 -16.09
CA PRO A 250 6.65 -23.82 -15.09
C PRO A 250 6.87 -22.78 -13.95
N LEU A 251 5.93 -22.64 -13.01
CA LEU A 251 6.17 -21.94 -11.73
C LEU A 251 7.33 -22.60 -10.97
N PRO A 252 8.24 -21.83 -10.34
CA PRO A 252 9.31 -22.42 -9.53
C PRO A 252 8.74 -23.29 -8.40
N ASN A 253 9.52 -24.29 -7.96
CA ASN A 253 9.18 -25.04 -6.76
C ASN A 253 9.06 -24.08 -5.56
N GLY A 254 8.13 -24.36 -4.64
CA GLY A 254 7.83 -23.49 -3.49
C GLY A 254 6.81 -22.37 -3.77
N TRP A 255 6.29 -22.24 -5.00
CA TRP A 255 5.25 -21.26 -5.34
C TRP A 255 3.86 -21.88 -5.42
N THR A 256 2.89 -21.21 -4.80
CA THR A 256 1.45 -21.46 -4.93
C THR A 256 0.77 -20.20 -5.43
N ALA A 257 0.13 -20.30 -6.58
CA ALA A 257 -0.71 -19.25 -7.14
C ALA A 257 -2.15 -19.74 -7.20
N LYS A 258 -3.09 -18.95 -6.69
CA LYS A 258 -4.54 -19.26 -6.76
C LYS A 258 -5.30 -18.06 -7.30
N LEU A 259 -6.16 -18.30 -8.27
CA LEU A 259 -7.12 -17.30 -8.75
C LEU A 259 -8.45 -17.50 -8.04
N LEU A 260 -9.03 -16.44 -7.49
CA LEU A 260 -10.40 -16.43 -7.01
C LEU A 260 -11.31 -15.95 -8.14
N TRP A 261 -12.23 -16.80 -8.57
CA TRP A 261 -13.20 -16.51 -9.60
C TRP A 261 -14.61 -16.91 -9.18
N ASN A 262 -15.53 -15.95 -9.19
CA ASN A 262 -16.91 -16.13 -8.70
C ASN A 262 -16.96 -16.93 -7.40
N TYR A 263 -16.25 -16.44 -6.37
CA TYR A 263 -16.22 -17.01 -5.02
C TYR A 263 -15.53 -18.37 -4.87
N LYS A 264 -14.89 -18.90 -5.92
CA LYS A 264 -14.15 -20.16 -5.89
C LYS A 264 -12.67 -19.96 -6.18
N TRP A 265 -11.81 -20.59 -5.39
CA TRP A 265 -10.36 -20.58 -5.61
C TRP A 265 -9.95 -21.70 -6.57
N TYR A 266 -9.20 -21.34 -7.61
CA TYR A 266 -8.63 -22.23 -8.60
C TYR A 266 -7.11 -22.20 -8.47
N GLU A 267 -6.49 -23.37 -8.35
CA GLU A 267 -5.03 -23.46 -8.37
C GLU A 267 -4.52 -23.23 -9.78
N VAL A 268 -3.57 -22.31 -9.90
CA VAL A 268 -2.88 -22.03 -11.14
C VAL A 268 -1.78 -23.07 -11.24
N MET A 269 -2.08 -24.18 -11.94
CA MET A 269 -1.18 -25.34 -12.04
C MET A 269 0.11 -25.00 -12.79
N LYS A 270 1.17 -25.75 -12.43
CA LYS A 270 2.55 -25.62 -12.93
C LYS A 270 2.67 -25.90 -14.43
#